data_AF-A0A3B9XYS9-F1
#
_entry.id   AF-A0A3B9XYS9-F1
#
_cell.length_a   1.000
_cell.length_b   1.000
_cell.length_c   1.000
_cell.angle_alpha   90.00
_cell.angle_beta   90.00
_cell.angle_gamma   90.00
#
_symmetry.space_group_name_H-M   'P 1'
#
loop_
_entity.id
_entity.type
_entity.pdbx_description
1 polymer ?
#
loop_
_entity_poly.entity_id
_entity_poly.type
_entity_poly.pdbx_seq_one_letter_code
_entity_poly.pdbx_strand_id
1 'polypeptide(L)'
;MDFFSHEDEDEPSGDLPVPYLLSQMSKEQKAQIEKEIDVFHENAQRMIDEKIFDLFTIPEDIRLLTTDFVQVRLLLDRPAAFKQVIREPREQELLDYARELRDELDGFVGEDTHHGISITYSPDLIECVIDIVNTDTPITLDSSRVKPGDVTSSRILFGLSESLKEQVSQWIYVQRGLRLFDGSRIHLYKPSRLIDWTRTQAMNDAGDILGEVLVEQ
;
A
#
# COMPACT_ATOMS: atom_id res chain seq x y z
N MET A 1 18.57 -34.97 73.49
CA MET A 1 19.17 -33.66 73.25
C MET A 1 19.91 -33.74 71.94
N ASP A 2 19.12 -33.51 70.89
CA ASP A 2 19.35 -32.89 69.59
C ASP A 2 20.77 -32.85 69.01
N PHE A 3 20.91 -33.55 67.88
CA PHE A 3 21.91 -33.30 66.86
C PHE A 3 21.19 -33.11 65.51
N PHE A 4 21.61 -32.07 64.80
CA PHE A 4 21.13 -31.59 63.51
C PHE A 4 21.09 -32.67 62.41
N SER A 5 20.04 -32.65 61.59
CA SER A 5 20.08 -33.10 60.19
C SER A 5 19.51 -31.98 59.32
N HIS A 6 20.33 -31.45 58.43
CA HIS A 6 19.94 -30.56 57.34
C HIS A 6 19.18 -31.40 56.30
N GLU A 7 17.97 -30.98 55.94
CA GLU A 7 17.32 -31.33 54.68
C GLU A 7 17.37 -30.08 53.80
N ASP A 8 18.34 -30.06 52.88
CA ASP A 8 18.19 -29.36 51.60
C ASP A 8 17.24 -30.22 50.76
N GLU A 9 16.12 -29.67 50.27
CA GLU A 9 15.48 -30.12 49.03
C GLU A 9 14.51 -29.04 48.50
N ASP A 10 15.04 -28.30 47.52
CA ASP A 10 14.40 -27.72 46.34
C ASP A 10 13.17 -26.81 46.49
N GLU A 11 13.41 -25.50 46.43
CA GLU A 11 12.42 -24.54 45.91
C GLU A 11 12.06 -24.94 44.46
N PRO A 12 10.76 -25.17 44.13
CA PRO A 12 10.38 -25.37 42.75
C PRO A 12 10.53 -24.05 42.01
N SER A 13 11.59 -23.95 41.20
CA SER A 13 11.73 -22.99 40.10
C SER A 13 10.45 -23.04 39.26
N GLY A 14 9.56 -22.07 39.51
CA GLY A 14 8.20 -22.02 38.99
C GLY A 14 8.08 -21.46 37.57
N ASP A 15 9.09 -21.63 36.72
CA ASP A 15 8.94 -21.37 35.29
C ASP A 15 8.25 -22.57 34.65
N LEU A 16 6.91 -22.52 34.64
CA LEU A 16 6.10 -23.47 33.92
C LEU A 16 6.52 -23.47 32.44
N PRO A 17 6.73 -24.64 31.80
CA PRO A 17 7.09 -24.70 30.40
C PRO A 17 6.07 -23.96 29.54
N VAL A 18 6.54 -23.12 28.62
CA VAL A 18 5.69 -22.37 27.65
C VAL A 18 4.58 -23.24 27.01
N PRO A 19 4.83 -24.53 26.65
CA PRO A 19 3.77 -25.40 26.13
C PRO A 19 2.60 -25.65 27.10
N TYR A 20 2.86 -25.68 28.40
CA TYR A 20 1.84 -25.87 29.45
C TYR A 20 1.01 -24.61 29.64
N LEU A 21 1.65 -23.43 29.65
CA LEU A 21 0.95 -22.14 29.71
C LEU A 21 0.02 -21.95 28.49
N LEU A 22 0.50 -22.28 27.29
CA LEU A 22 -0.30 -22.24 26.06
C LEU A 22 -1.51 -23.19 26.09
N SER A 23 -1.45 -24.29 26.84
CA SER A 23 -2.57 -25.24 26.94
C SER A 23 -3.75 -24.71 27.78
N GLN A 24 -3.50 -23.75 28.66
CA GLN A 24 -4.50 -23.15 29.56
C GLN A 24 -5.18 -21.90 28.99
N MET A 25 -4.74 -21.41 27.82
CA MET A 25 -5.23 -20.16 27.22
C MET A 25 -6.53 -20.36 26.42
N SER A 26 -7.41 -19.36 26.49
CA SER A 26 -8.62 -19.33 25.65
C SER A 26 -8.26 -19.22 24.16
N LYS A 27 -9.18 -19.60 23.28
CA LYS A 27 -8.99 -19.45 21.82
C LYS A 27 -8.66 -18.01 21.41
N GLU A 28 -9.26 -17.03 22.08
CA GLU A 28 -9.01 -15.60 21.81
C GLU A 28 -7.59 -15.19 22.23
N GLN A 29 -7.12 -15.68 23.37
CA GLN A 29 -5.76 -15.41 23.84
C GLN A 29 -4.70 -16.07 22.94
N LYS A 30 -4.97 -17.27 22.42
CA LYS A 30 -4.09 -17.92 21.43
C LYS A 30 -4.02 -17.15 20.12
N ALA A 31 -5.16 -16.72 19.59
CA ALA A 31 -5.21 -15.93 18.36
C ALA A 31 -4.51 -14.57 18.51
N GLN A 32 -4.60 -13.95 19.69
CA GLN A 32 -3.90 -12.71 19.99
C GLN A 32 -2.37 -12.91 20.02
N ILE A 33 -1.89 -13.99 20.65
CA ILE A 33 -0.45 -14.32 20.66
C ILE A 33 0.05 -14.65 19.26
N GLU A 34 -0.69 -15.44 18.48
CA GLU A 34 -0.30 -15.74 17.09
C GLU A 34 -0.16 -14.45 16.27
N LYS A 35 -1.12 -13.52 16.42
CA LYS A 35 -1.05 -12.21 15.77
C LYS A 35 0.16 -11.39 16.23
N GLU A 36 0.50 -11.42 17.51
CA GLU A 36 1.69 -10.71 18.04
C GLU A 36 3.00 -11.32 17.54
N ILE A 37 3.08 -12.65 17.43
CA ILE A 37 4.22 -13.36 16.86
C ILE A 37 4.37 -13.01 15.37
N ASP A 38 3.28 -13.01 14.60
CA ASP A 38 3.30 -12.64 13.19
C ASP A 38 3.80 -11.20 12.99
N VAL A 39 3.29 -10.26 13.78
CA VAL A 39 3.75 -8.86 13.76
C VAL A 39 5.23 -8.75 14.14
N PHE A 40 5.69 -9.52 15.12
CA PHE A 40 7.11 -9.55 15.50
C PHE A 40 7.99 -10.09 14.35
N HIS A 41 7.57 -11.17 13.70
CA HIS A 41 8.28 -11.74 12.55
C HIS A 41 8.34 -10.76 11.38
N GLU A 42 7.22 -10.10 11.04
CA GLU A 42 7.17 -9.07 9.99
C GLU A 42 8.11 -7.89 10.29
N ASN A 43 8.17 -7.44 11.55
CA ASN A 43 9.07 -6.36 11.95
C ASN A 43 10.54 -6.79 11.90
N ALA A 44 10.86 -8.00 12.38
CA ALA A 44 12.21 -8.53 12.32
C ALA A 44 12.69 -8.68 10.87
N GLN A 45 11.83 -9.18 9.99
CA GLN A 45 12.12 -9.29 8.57
C GLN A 45 12.39 -7.92 7.94
N ARG A 46 11.54 -6.92 8.23
CA ARG A 46 11.73 -5.54 7.74
C ARG A 46 13.07 -4.94 8.18
N MET A 47 13.44 -5.12 9.44
CA MET A 47 14.73 -4.65 9.95
C MET A 47 15.90 -5.33 9.23
N ILE A 48 15.80 -6.63 8.94
CA ILE A 48 16.83 -7.35 8.19
C ILE A 48 16.91 -6.81 6.75
N ASP A 49 15.77 -6.66 6.08
CA ASP A 49 15.70 -6.15 4.71
C ASP A 49 16.30 -4.74 4.61
N GLU A 50 15.97 -3.84 5.53
CA GLU A 50 16.57 -2.49 5.61
C GLU A 50 18.10 -2.55 5.73
N LYS A 51 18.62 -3.43 6.61
CA LYS A 51 20.08 -3.59 6.77
C LYS A 51 20.75 -4.19 5.54
N ILE A 52 20.10 -5.13 4.87
CA ILE A 52 20.60 -5.71 3.61
C ILE A 52 20.66 -4.62 2.54
N PHE A 53 19.57 -3.87 2.38
CA PHE A 53 19.51 -2.82 1.37
C PHE A 53 20.59 -1.76 1.60
N ASP A 54 20.80 -1.35 2.86
CA ASP A 54 21.85 -0.37 3.21
C ASP A 54 23.24 -0.93 2.96
N LEU A 55 23.51 -2.18 3.37
CA LEU A 55 24.80 -2.83 3.19
C LEU A 55 25.19 -2.91 1.71
N PHE A 56 24.24 -3.24 0.84
CA PHE A 56 24.48 -3.36 -0.60
C PHE A 56 24.27 -2.06 -1.37
N THR A 57 23.94 -0.95 -0.68
CA THR A 57 23.64 0.36 -1.31
C THR A 57 22.60 0.19 -2.43
N ILE A 58 21.56 -0.61 -2.16
CA ILE A 58 20.50 -0.85 -3.14
C ILE A 58 19.76 0.49 -3.36
N PRO A 59 19.62 0.95 -4.61
CA PRO A 59 18.87 2.16 -4.96
C PRO A 59 17.42 2.11 -4.48
N GLU A 60 16.84 3.26 -4.13
CA GLU A 60 15.48 3.36 -3.54
C GLU A 60 14.40 2.82 -4.48
N ASP A 61 14.47 3.10 -5.77
CA ASP A 61 13.59 2.55 -6.81
C ASP A 61 13.58 1.01 -6.81
N ILE A 62 14.74 0.37 -6.67
CA ILE A 62 14.86 -1.09 -6.57
C ILE A 62 14.31 -1.60 -5.24
N ARG A 63 14.53 -0.88 -4.13
CA ARG A 63 13.94 -1.22 -2.82
C ARG A 63 12.41 -1.18 -2.90
N LEU A 64 11.84 -0.14 -3.48
CA LEU A 64 10.40 0.03 -3.67
C LEU A 64 9.81 -1.08 -4.53
N LEU A 65 10.42 -1.35 -5.69
CA LEU A 65 10.00 -2.41 -6.59
C LEU A 65 10.02 -3.79 -5.92
N THR A 66 11.09 -4.11 -5.19
CA THR A 66 11.22 -5.39 -4.49
C THR A 66 10.18 -5.53 -3.38
N THR A 67 9.97 -4.45 -2.63
CA THR A 67 9.00 -4.41 -1.53
C THR A 67 7.57 -4.58 -2.06
N ASP A 68 7.19 -3.82 -3.09
CA ASP A 68 5.89 -3.95 -3.77
C ASP A 68 5.71 -5.36 -4.33
N PHE A 69 6.73 -5.91 -4.99
CA PHE A 69 6.66 -7.26 -5.53
C PHE A 69 6.35 -8.29 -4.44
N VAL A 70 7.08 -8.27 -3.32
CA VAL A 70 6.90 -9.26 -2.25
C VAL A 70 5.56 -9.08 -1.51
N GLN A 71 5.18 -7.83 -1.21
CA GLN A 71 4.01 -7.54 -0.37
C GLN A 71 2.69 -7.55 -1.14
N VAL A 72 2.74 -7.33 -2.46
CA VAL A 72 1.54 -7.13 -3.29
C VAL A 72 1.51 -8.19 -4.39
N ARG A 73 2.47 -8.15 -5.32
CA ARG A 73 2.38 -8.91 -6.57
C ARG A 73 2.59 -10.42 -6.38
N LEU A 74 3.52 -10.83 -5.54
CA LEU A 74 3.80 -12.23 -5.23
C LEU A 74 2.61 -12.92 -4.53
N LEU A 75 1.76 -12.15 -3.84
CA LEU A 75 0.55 -12.68 -3.23
C LEU A 75 -0.48 -13.13 -4.28
N LEU A 76 -0.39 -12.65 -5.52
CA LEU A 76 -1.23 -13.11 -6.64
C LEU A 76 -0.94 -14.54 -7.08
N ASP A 77 0.16 -15.15 -6.62
CA ASP A 77 0.40 -16.58 -6.83
C ASP A 77 -0.35 -17.45 -5.81
N ARG A 78 -0.91 -16.85 -4.75
CA ARG A 78 -1.58 -17.53 -3.64
C ARG A 78 -3.05 -17.10 -3.55
N PRO A 79 -4.02 -17.92 -4.01
CA PRO A 79 -5.44 -17.55 -3.99
C PRO A 79 -5.98 -17.09 -2.63
N ALA A 80 -5.45 -17.66 -1.53
CA ALA A 80 -5.82 -17.26 -0.17
C ALA A 80 -5.42 -15.82 0.20
N ALA A 81 -4.37 -15.29 -0.43
CA ALA A 81 -3.84 -13.96 -0.17
C ALA A 81 -4.44 -12.87 -1.08
N PHE A 82 -5.25 -13.23 -2.08
CA PHE A 82 -5.82 -12.28 -3.04
C PHE A 82 -6.61 -11.16 -2.36
N LYS A 83 -7.33 -11.49 -1.29
CA LYS A 83 -8.12 -10.51 -0.52
C LYS A 83 -7.28 -9.37 0.04
N GLN A 84 -6.00 -9.59 0.31
CA GLN A 84 -5.11 -8.58 0.87
C GLN A 84 -4.66 -7.56 -0.18
N VAL A 85 -4.65 -7.96 -1.45
CA VAL A 85 -4.20 -7.12 -2.58
C VAL A 85 -5.35 -6.44 -3.32
N ILE A 86 -6.54 -7.03 -3.30
CA ILE A 86 -7.75 -6.45 -3.93
C ILE A 86 -8.61 -5.64 -2.95
N ARG A 87 -8.21 -5.54 -1.68
CA ARG A 87 -8.88 -4.66 -0.72
C ARG A 87 -8.78 -3.21 -1.17
N GLU A 88 -9.66 -2.38 -0.62
CA GLU A 88 -9.55 -0.94 -0.77
C GLU A 88 -8.22 -0.42 -0.19
N PRO A 89 -7.55 0.53 -0.87
CA PRO A 89 -6.38 1.20 -0.33
C PRO A 89 -6.77 2.10 0.84
N ARG A 90 -5.89 2.21 1.83
CA ARG A 90 -6.01 3.14 2.95
C ARG A 90 -5.61 4.54 2.50
N GLU A 91 -6.10 5.57 3.19
CA GLU A 91 -5.76 6.97 2.89
C GLU A 91 -4.24 7.22 2.86
N GLN A 92 -3.48 6.60 3.77
CA GLN A 92 -2.03 6.73 3.78
C GLN A 92 -1.39 6.12 2.53
N GLU A 93 -1.90 4.99 2.04
CA GLU A 93 -1.38 4.31 0.84
C GLU A 93 -1.68 5.15 -0.41
N LEU A 94 -2.86 5.77 -0.48
CA LEU A 94 -3.21 6.73 -1.53
C LEU A 94 -2.34 7.99 -1.47
N LEU A 95 -2.03 8.47 -0.27
CA LEU A 95 -1.16 9.64 -0.09
C LEU A 95 0.28 9.33 -0.49
N ASP A 96 0.78 8.14 -0.18
CA ASP A 96 2.11 7.69 -0.58
C ASP A 96 2.20 7.49 -2.11
N TYR A 97 1.16 6.92 -2.72
CA TYR A 97 1.01 6.91 -4.18
C TYR A 97 1.03 8.31 -4.77
N ALA A 98 0.27 9.26 -4.21
CA ALA A 98 0.19 10.62 -4.72
C ALA A 98 1.53 11.36 -4.66
N ARG A 99 2.30 11.13 -3.59
CA ARG A 99 3.65 11.69 -3.43
C ARG A 99 4.61 11.13 -4.46
N GLU A 100 4.64 9.80 -4.60
CA GLU A 100 5.50 9.16 -5.59
C GLU A 100 5.17 9.64 -7.01
N LEU A 101 3.88 9.72 -7.36
CA LEU A 101 3.45 10.20 -8.68
C LEU A 101 3.88 11.64 -8.93
N ARG A 102 3.73 12.52 -7.93
CA ARG A 102 4.20 13.91 -8.02
C ARG A 102 5.71 13.95 -8.23
N ASP A 103 6.46 13.25 -7.39
CA ASP A 103 7.93 13.34 -7.38
C ASP A 103 8.52 12.81 -8.69
N GLU A 104 7.94 11.74 -9.24
CA GLU A 104 8.27 11.23 -10.57
C GLU A 104 7.95 12.25 -11.67
N LEU A 105 6.75 12.86 -11.68
CA LEU A 105 6.39 13.85 -12.70
C LEU A 105 7.19 15.15 -12.60
N ASP A 106 7.41 15.65 -11.38
CA ASP A 106 8.22 16.84 -11.10
C ASP A 106 9.69 16.63 -11.51
N GLY A 107 10.19 15.39 -11.45
CA GLY A 107 11.53 15.03 -11.92
C GLY A 107 11.76 15.24 -13.42
N PHE A 108 10.70 15.40 -14.22
CA PHE A 108 10.78 15.57 -15.69
C PHE A 108 10.47 17.00 -16.18
N VAL A 109 10.06 17.91 -15.30
CA VAL A 109 9.74 19.30 -15.65
C VAL A 109 10.78 20.29 -15.11
N GLY A 110 10.72 21.54 -15.57
CA GLY A 110 11.59 22.62 -15.08
C GLY A 110 11.25 23.06 -13.66
N GLU A 111 12.15 23.82 -13.03
CA GLU A 111 11.98 24.33 -11.65
C GLU A 111 10.78 25.28 -11.47
N ASP A 112 10.18 25.77 -12.56
CA ASP A 112 9.04 26.69 -12.59
C ASP A 112 7.68 25.99 -12.78
N THR A 113 7.68 24.65 -12.83
CA THR A 113 6.48 23.84 -13.07
C THR A 113 6.41 22.72 -12.04
N HIS A 114 5.27 22.61 -11.36
CA HIS A 114 5.03 21.56 -10.36
C HIS A 114 3.66 20.91 -10.53
N HIS A 115 3.56 19.65 -10.16
CA HIS A 115 2.33 18.87 -10.23
C HIS A 115 1.59 18.87 -8.88
N GLY A 116 0.30 19.21 -8.93
CA GLY A 116 -0.61 19.07 -7.81
C GLY A 116 -1.41 17.79 -7.94
N ILE A 117 -1.26 16.86 -7.00
CA ILE A 117 -2.06 15.63 -7.00
C ILE A 117 -3.23 15.76 -6.02
N SER A 118 -4.42 15.33 -6.41
CA SER A 118 -5.57 15.17 -5.51
C SER A 118 -6.32 13.89 -5.83
N ILE A 119 -6.80 13.21 -4.79
CA ILE A 119 -7.47 11.91 -4.89
C ILE A 119 -8.83 11.99 -4.23
N THR A 120 -9.85 11.56 -4.98
CA THR A 120 -11.21 11.33 -4.47
C THR A 120 -11.50 9.84 -4.54
N TYR A 121 -11.61 9.17 -3.38
CA TYR A 121 -11.82 7.72 -3.34
C TYR A 121 -13.28 7.34 -3.09
N SER A 122 -13.71 6.27 -3.73
CA SER A 122 -14.99 5.59 -3.50
C SER A 122 -14.80 4.07 -3.57
N PRO A 123 -15.76 3.25 -3.11
CA PRO A 123 -15.62 1.79 -3.11
C PRO A 123 -15.45 1.18 -4.52
N ASP A 124 -16.04 1.79 -5.55
CA ASP A 124 -16.06 1.20 -6.89
C ASP A 124 -14.92 1.68 -7.79
N LEU A 125 -14.56 2.96 -7.64
CA LEU A 125 -13.59 3.64 -8.48
C LEU A 125 -12.95 4.79 -7.70
N ILE A 126 -11.68 5.04 -7.95
CA ILE A 126 -10.96 6.16 -7.35
C ILE A 126 -10.52 7.09 -8.48
N GLU A 127 -10.75 8.40 -8.30
CA GLU A 127 -10.26 9.46 -9.18
C GLU A 127 -8.97 10.04 -8.59
N CYS A 128 -7.94 10.16 -9.41
CA CYS A 128 -6.72 10.91 -9.14
C CYS A 128 -6.60 12.01 -10.20
N VAL A 129 -6.56 13.25 -9.74
CA VAL A 129 -6.42 14.44 -10.57
C VAL A 129 -5.02 15.00 -10.41
N ILE A 130 -4.38 15.26 -11.53
CA ILE A 130 -3.05 15.85 -11.65
C ILE A 130 -3.24 17.22 -12.26
N ASP A 131 -2.93 18.28 -11.52
CA ASP A 131 -2.92 19.65 -11.99
C ASP A 131 -1.48 20.07 -12.31
N ILE A 132 -1.21 20.54 -13.53
CA ILE A 132 0.08 21.14 -13.90
C ILE A 132 0.01 22.63 -13.54
N VAL A 133 0.90 23.08 -12.66
CA VAL A 133 0.88 24.45 -12.13
C VAL A 133 2.24 25.11 -12.34
N ASN A 134 2.24 26.29 -12.96
CA ASN A 134 3.43 27.11 -13.08
C ASN A 134 3.66 27.84 -11.75
N THR A 135 4.65 27.41 -10.99
CA THR A 135 5.00 27.94 -9.68
C THR A 135 6.45 27.58 -9.38
N ASP A 136 7.18 28.47 -8.69
CA ASP A 136 8.58 28.24 -8.30
C ASP A 136 8.71 27.41 -7.00
N THR A 137 7.57 27.00 -6.42
CA THR A 137 7.53 26.25 -5.16
C THR A 137 6.79 24.93 -5.33
N PRO A 138 7.38 23.81 -4.85
CA PRO A 138 6.74 22.50 -4.89
C PRO A 138 5.38 22.50 -4.20
N ILE A 139 4.41 21.81 -4.79
CA ILE A 139 3.07 21.70 -4.22
C ILE A 139 3.08 20.69 -3.08
N THR A 140 2.74 21.13 -1.88
CA THR A 140 2.64 20.26 -0.70
C THR A 140 1.46 19.30 -0.83
N LEU A 141 1.74 18.01 -0.62
CA LEU A 141 0.75 16.95 -0.48
C LEU A 141 0.49 16.68 1.00
N ASP A 142 -0.68 17.12 1.46
CA ASP A 142 -1.20 16.81 2.79
C ASP A 142 -2.45 15.92 2.69
N SER A 143 -2.95 15.48 3.84
CA SER A 143 -4.13 14.62 3.93
C SER A 143 -5.41 15.26 3.41
N SER A 144 -5.49 16.58 3.24
CA SER A 144 -6.68 17.23 2.69
C SER A 144 -6.87 16.96 1.18
N ARG A 145 -5.79 16.56 0.50
CA ARG A 145 -5.79 16.22 -0.92
C ARG A 145 -6.24 14.80 -1.21
N VAL A 146 -6.35 13.93 -0.20
CA VAL A 146 -6.90 12.59 -0.32
C VAL A 146 -8.19 12.55 0.50
N LYS A 147 -9.34 12.46 -0.16
CA LYS A 147 -10.63 12.59 0.51
C LYS A 147 -11.65 11.56 0.00
N PRO A 148 -12.61 11.15 0.83
CA PRO A 148 -13.72 10.35 0.37
C PRO A 148 -14.58 11.16 -0.60
N GLY A 149 -15.11 10.51 -1.62
CA GLY A 149 -16.14 11.09 -2.48
C GLY A 149 -17.40 11.40 -1.69
N ASP A 150 -18.02 12.55 -1.97
CA ASP A 150 -19.36 12.82 -1.47
C ASP A 150 -20.40 11.93 -2.18
N VAL A 151 -21.68 12.03 -1.79
CA VAL A 151 -22.77 11.21 -2.36
C VAL A 151 -22.88 11.38 -3.88
N THR A 152 -22.66 12.61 -4.37
CA THR A 152 -22.77 12.92 -5.80
C THR A 152 -21.62 12.32 -6.58
N SER A 153 -20.39 12.56 -6.12
CA SER A 153 -19.15 12.10 -6.72
C SER A 153 -19.09 10.57 -6.72
N SER A 154 -19.44 9.94 -5.59
CA SER A 154 -19.48 8.48 -5.48
C SER A 154 -20.47 7.86 -6.47
N ARG A 155 -21.64 8.49 -6.68
CA ARG A 155 -22.61 8.02 -7.68
C ARG A 155 -22.10 8.15 -9.11
N ILE A 156 -21.39 9.23 -9.43
CA ILE A 156 -20.77 9.44 -10.74
C ILE A 156 -19.69 8.38 -10.98
N LEU A 157 -18.81 8.18 -9.99
CA LEU A 157 -17.74 7.19 -10.03
C LEU A 157 -18.26 5.76 -10.17
N PHE A 158 -19.36 5.43 -9.48
CA PHE A 158 -20.06 4.15 -9.67
C PHE A 158 -20.53 3.97 -11.11
N GLY A 159 -21.24 4.96 -11.67
CA GLY A 159 -21.73 4.91 -13.05
C GLY A 159 -20.60 4.82 -14.09
N LEU A 160 -19.47 5.50 -13.83
CA LEU A 160 -18.28 5.39 -14.66
C LEU A 160 -17.66 3.99 -14.54
N SER A 161 -17.55 3.44 -13.33
CA SER A 161 -17.06 2.07 -13.10
C SER A 161 -17.87 1.04 -13.90
N GLU A 162 -19.20 1.15 -13.88
CA GLU A 162 -20.08 0.26 -14.65
C GLU A 162 -19.84 0.38 -16.15
N SER A 163 -19.57 1.59 -16.64
CA SER A 163 -19.29 1.85 -18.06
C SER A 163 -17.91 1.36 -18.50
N LEU A 164 -16.94 1.30 -17.57
CA LEU A 164 -15.58 0.82 -17.80
C LEU A 164 -15.44 -0.70 -17.70
N LYS A 165 -16.47 -1.40 -17.21
CA LYS A 165 -16.51 -2.86 -17.15
C LYS A 165 -16.82 -3.43 -18.53
N GLU A 166 -15.88 -4.18 -19.08
CA GLU A 166 -16.06 -4.94 -20.29
C GLU A 166 -16.15 -6.44 -19.98
N GLN A 167 -17.22 -7.08 -20.45
CA GLN A 167 -17.34 -8.53 -20.39
C GLN A 167 -16.61 -9.14 -21.60
N VAL A 168 -15.42 -9.67 -21.38
CA VAL A 168 -14.59 -10.26 -22.43
C VAL A 168 -14.95 -11.74 -22.66
N SER A 169 -15.51 -12.43 -21.66
CA SER A 169 -16.09 -13.76 -21.82
C SER A 169 -17.16 -14.05 -20.76
N GLN A 170 -17.75 -15.25 -20.79
CA GLN A 170 -18.72 -15.70 -19.77
C GLN A 170 -18.17 -15.64 -18.33
N TRP A 171 -16.84 -15.65 -18.16
CA TRP A 171 -16.19 -15.72 -16.84
C TRP A 171 -15.12 -14.63 -16.61
N ILE A 172 -14.94 -13.73 -17.57
CA ILE A 172 -13.87 -12.72 -17.52
C ILE A 172 -14.48 -11.34 -17.71
N TYR A 173 -14.36 -10.53 -16.66
CA TYR A 173 -14.68 -9.10 -16.66
C TYR A 173 -13.37 -8.32 -16.52
N VAL A 174 -13.17 -7.33 -17.37
CA VAL A 174 -12.03 -6.41 -17.30
C VAL A 174 -12.57 -5.04 -16.92
N GLN A 175 -12.10 -4.49 -15.82
CA GLN A 175 -12.32 -3.08 -15.48
C GLN A 175 -11.05 -2.32 -15.87
N ARG A 176 -11.14 -1.55 -16.95
CA ARG A 176 -10.00 -0.75 -17.45
C ARG A 176 -9.88 0.53 -16.62
N GLY A 177 -8.65 0.96 -16.36
CA GLY A 177 -8.42 2.34 -15.95
C GLY A 177 -8.78 3.29 -17.09
N LEU A 178 -9.24 4.50 -16.76
CA LEU A 178 -9.47 5.58 -17.71
C LEU A 178 -8.49 6.71 -17.43
N ARG A 179 -7.82 7.18 -18.47
CA ARG A 179 -7.00 8.40 -18.44
C ARG A 179 -7.63 9.44 -19.35
N LEU A 180 -7.77 10.67 -18.87
CA LEU A 180 -8.31 11.79 -19.61
C LEU A 180 -7.36 12.99 -19.47
N PHE A 181 -6.93 13.54 -20.60
CA PHE A 181 -6.18 14.78 -20.67
C PHE A 181 -7.15 15.93 -20.96
N ASP A 182 -7.25 16.87 -20.02
CA ASP A 182 -8.10 18.06 -20.09
C ASP A 182 -7.24 19.31 -19.87
N GLY A 183 -6.54 19.73 -20.93
CA GLY A 183 -5.66 20.89 -20.90
C GLY A 183 -4.50 20.70 -19.91
N SER A 184 -4.45 21.53 -18.87
CA SER A 184 -3.43 21.46 -17.80
C SER A 184 -3.78 20.45 -16.70
N ARG A 185 -4.81 19.63 -16.90
CA ARG A 185 -5.27 18.63 -15.94
C ARG A 185 -5.29 17.25 -16.56
N ILE A 186 -4.85 16.26 -15.80
CA ILE A 186 -4.93 14.85 -16.17
C ILE A 186 -5.77 14.15 -15.11
N HIS A 187 -6.77 13.39 -15.54
CA HIS A 187 -7.60 12.56 -14.68
C HIS A 187 -7.24 11.10 -14.88
N LEU A 188 -6.96 10.40 -13.79
CA LEU A 188 -6.79 8.96 -13.72
C LEU A 188 -7.95 8.36 -12.93
N TYR A 189 -8.66 7.41 -13.53
CA TYR A 189 -9.68 6.63 -12.86
C TYR A 189 -9.24 5.17 -12.82
N LYS A 190 -9.09 4.61 -11.63
CA LYS A 190 -8.70 3.20 -11.46
C LYS A 190 -9.59 2.50 -10.44
N PRO A 191 -9.74 1.16 -10.52
CA PRO A 191 -10.48 0.41 -9.52
C PRO A 191 -9.98 0.67 -8.10
N SER A 192 -10.86 0.55 -7.11
CA SER A 192 -10.52 0.73 -5.69
C SER A 192 -9.84 -0.51 -5.10
N ARG A 193 -8.71 -0.94 -5.71
CA ARG A 193 -7.94 -2.11 -5.28
C ARG A 193 -6.52 -1.67 -4.98
N LEU A 194 -5.97 -2.06 -3.83
CA LEU A 194 -4.62 -1.66 -3.38
C LEU A 194 -3.56 -1.83 -4.48
N ILE A 195 -3.60 -2.95 -5.22
CA ILE A 195 -2.64 -3.23 -6.29
C ILE A 195 -2.57 -2.15 -7.38
N ASP A 196 -3.65 -1.38 -7.60
CA ASP A 196 -3.71 -0.30 -8.58
C ASP A 196 -3.21 1.05 -8.02
N TRP A 197 -2.83 1.11 -6.74
CA TRP A 197 -2.51 2.34 -6.00
C TRP A 197 -1.25 2.22 -5.14
N THR A 198 -0.28 1.41 -5.55
CA THR A 198 1.00 1.29 -4.85
C THR A 198 2.01 2.33 -5.35
N ARG A 199 3.07 2.61 -4.59
CA ARG A 199 4.14 3.53 -5.03
C ARG A 199 4.77 3.11 -6.35
N THR A 200 5.02 1.82 -6.56
CA THR A 200 5.48 1.30 -7.86
C THR A 200 4.46 1.50 -8.96
N GLN A 201 3.15 1.43 -8.66
CA GLN A 201 2.13 1.78 -9.65
C GLN A 201 2.13 3.27 -9.99
N ALA A 202 2.41 4.17 -9.04
CA ALA A 202 2.60 5.59 -9.32
C ALA A 202 3.78 5.84 -10.28
N MET A 203 4.90 5.15 -10.11
CA MET A 203 6.04 5.23 -11.04
C MET A 203 5.66 4.79 -12.46
N ASN A 204 4.90 3.68 -12.58
CA ASN A 204 4.41 3.21 -13.87
C ASN A 204 3.45 4.22 -14.51
N ASP A 205 2.51 4.76 -13.72
CA ASP A 205 1.54 5.72 -14.21
C ASP A 205 2.21 7.04 -14.65
N ALA A 206 3.25 7.48 -13.93
CA ALA A 206 4.08 8.62 -14.33
C ALA A 206 4.77 8.37 -15.67
N GLY A 207 5.41 7.20 -15.82
CA GLY A 207 6.07 6.79 -17.07
C GLY A 207 5.12 6.76 -18.25
N ASP A 208 3.90 6.23 -18.06
CA ASP A 208 2.87 6.23 -19.10
C ASP A 208 2.40 7.64 -19.48
N ILE A 209 2.19 8.51 -18.49
CA ILE A 209 1.79 9.91 -18.71
C ILE A 209 2.86 10.65 -19.50
N LEU A 210 4.13 10.55 -19.08
CA LEU A 210 5.24 11.20 -19.75
C LEU A 210 5.41 10.66 -21.17
N GLY A 211 5.23 9.35 -21.37
CA GLY A 211 5.24 8.72 -22.69
C GLY A 211 4.17 9.29 -23.63
N GLU A 212 2.95 9.49 -23.14
CA GLU A 212 1.86 10.06 -23.94
C GLU A 212 2.08 11.54 -24.25
N VAL A 213 2.50 12.34 -23.26
CA VAL A 213 2.81 13.78 -23.45
C VAL A 213 3.93 14.00 -24.46
N LEU A 214 4.92 13.10 -24.54
CA LEU A 214 6.01 13.19 -25.51
C LEU A 214 5.59 12.79 -26.93
N VAL A 215 4.57 11.95 -27.09
CA VAL A 215 4.09 11.50 -28.41
C VAL A 215 3.13 12.52 -29.04
N GLU A 216 2.49 13.37 -28.22
CA GLU A 216 1.55 14.40 -28.69
C GLU A 216 2.20 15.76 -29.05
N GLN A 217 3.54 15.88 -28.98
CA GLN A 217 4.31 17.03 -29.46
C GLN A 217 4.82 16.85 -30.90
#